data_AF-B4D5V8-F1
#
_entry.id   AF-B4D5V8-F1
#
_cell.length_a   1.000
_cell.length_b   1.000
_cell.length_c   1.000
_cell.angle_alpha   90.00
_cell.angle_beta   90.00
_cell.angle_gamma   90.00
#
_symmetry.space_group_name_H-M   'P 1'
#
loop_
_entity.id
_entity.type
_entity.pdbx_description
1 polymer ?
#
loop_
_entity_poly.entity_id
_entity_poly.type
_entity_poly.pdbx_seq_one_letter_code
_entity_poly.pdbx_strand_id
1 'polypeptide(L)'
;MSDTSPTPPPTSITLCDIVTVLIRLLAIEFGLSSLSGLTWFYGPQLRDRFHQPTNLLVFDAVLPIVCLLIVYWLWCLAGWVARRVTKGHNAALSATQLTLLDLYSFGFFLVGLYVAVTNFGPSLTWLHYTLSHSSTEGRLTPQQEGDFYTLFKYLVKLIVGLALVLNGRKLATKLIKRYHAPAAKPSGENQDTVNPA
;
A
#
# COMPACT_ATOMS: atom_id res chain seq x y z
N MET A 1 57.23 -1.19 12.53
CA MET A 1 56.02 -2.02 12.63
C MET A 1 54.84 -1.08 12.54
N SER A 2 54.28 -0.92 11.34
CA SER A 2 53.15 -0.04 11.09
C SER A 2 51.90 -0.89 11.02
N ASP A 3 51.06 -0.81 12.04
CA ASP A 3 49.74 -1.44 12.09
C ASP A 3 48.87 -0.88 10.97
N THR A 4 48.68 -1.67 9.93
CA THR A 4 47.66 -1.44 8.90
C THR A 4 46.35 -2.00 9.44
N SER A 5 45.71 -1.21 10.32
CA SER A 5 44.33 -1.48 10.72
C SER A 5 43.45 -1.48 9.47
N PRO A 6 42.73 -2.57 9.16
CA PRO A 6 41.86 -2.64 8.00
C PRO A 6 40.73 -1.64 8.18
N THR A 7 40.73 -0.59 7.37
CA THR A 7 39.66 0.38 7.31
C THR A 7 38.39 -0.35 6.88
N PRO A 8 37.30 -0.33 7.68
CA PRO A 8 36.07 -1.01 7.29
C PRO A 8 35.56 -0.42 5.98
N PRO A 9 35.09 -1.26 5.03
CA PRO A 9 34.58 -0.78 3.76
C PRO A 9 33.41 0.17 4.01
N PRO A 10 33.28 1.27 3.23
CA PRO A 10 32.18 2.19 3.38
C PRO A 10 30.86 1.43 3.19
N THR A 11 29.99 1.50 4.20
CA THR A 11 28.65 0.92 4.18
C THR A 11 27.78 1.66 3.17
N SER A 12 27.83 1.23 1.91
CA SER A 12 26.99 1.78 0.85
C SER A 12 25.53 1.38 1.10
N ILE A 13 24.72 2.32 1.58
CA ILE A 13 23.28 2.15 1.73
C ILE A 13 22.69 1.91 0.33
N THR A 14 21.90 0.85 0.14
CA THR A 14 21.26 0.55 -1.15
C THR A 14 19.79 0.97 -1.15
N LEU A 15 19.20 1.21 -2.34
CA LEU A 15 17.76 1.53 -2.45
C LEU A 15 16.91 0.37 -1.91
N CYS A 16 17.43 -0.85 -2.08
CA CYS A 16 16.85 -2.07 -1.53
C CYS A 16 16.73 -1.99 0.00
N ASP A 17 17.74 -1.46 0.70
CA ASP A 17 17.70 -1.31 2.16
C ASP A 17 16.65 -0.29 2.58
N ILE A 18 16.58 0.87 1.90
CA ILE A 18 15.58 1.91 2.18
C ILE A 18 14.16 1.37 1.98
N VAL A 19 13.91 0.70 0.85
CA VAL A 19 12.60 0.08 0.55
C VAL A 19 12.25 -0.97 1.59
N THR A 20 13.22 -1.80 1.99
CA THR A 20 13.03 -2.83 3.00
C THR A 20 12.69 -2.22 4.36
N VAL A 21 13.39 -1.17 4.77
CA VAL A 21 13.14 -0.45 6.03
C VAL A 21 11.75 0.18 6.01
N LEU A 22 11.34 0.81 4.90
CA LEU A 22 10.01 1.42 4.77
C LEU A 22 8.88 0.39 4.82
N ILE A 23 9.05 -0.76 4.17
CA ILE A 23 8.04 -1.83 4.24
C ILE A 23 7.97 -2.42 5.65
N ARG A 24 9.12 -2.57 6.34
CA ARG A 24 9.15 -3.03 7.73
C ARG A 24 8.48 -2.02 8.67
N LEU A 25 8.73 -0.73 8.50
CA LEU A 25 8.06 0.34 9.25
C LEU A 25 6.54 0.30 9.02
N LEU A 26 6.10 0.12 7.77
CA LEU A 26 4.69 -0.02 7.44
C LEU A 26 4.07 -1.27 8.08
N ALA A 27 4.80 -2.39 8.11
CA ALA A 27 4.33 -3.61 8.77
C ALA A 27 4.16 -3.41 10.28
N ILE A 28 5.08 -2.67 10.91
CA ILE A 28 4.99 -2.31 12.33
C ILE A 28 3.79 -1.38 12.57
N GLU A 29 3.64 -0.31 11.78
CA GLU A 29 2.50 0.61 11.85
C GLU A 29 1.18 -0.13 11.71
N PHE A 30 1.08 -1.06 10.75
CA PHE A 30 -0.10 -1.89 10.55
C PHE A 30 -0.37 -2.80 11.75
N GLY A 31 0.67 -3.42 12.31
CA GLY A 31 0.56 -4.26 13.50
C GLY A 31 0.04 -3.45 14.69
N LEU A 32 0.64 -2.28 14.97
CA LEU A 32 0.22 -1.37 16.03
C LEU A 32 -1.22 -0.88 15.83
N SER A 33 -1.58 -0.50 14.60
CA SER A 33 -2.94 -0.04 14.25
C SER A 33 -3.98 -1.17 14.39
N SER A 34 -3.59 -2.41 14.07
CA SER A 34 -4.47 -3.57 14.22
C SER A 34 -4.70 -3.93 15.68
N LEU A 35 -3.64 -3.88 16.50
CA LEU A 35 -3.69 -4.12 17.94
C LEU A 35 -4.56 -3.07 18.65
N SER A 36 -4.38 -1.78 18.32
CA SER A 36 -5.19 -0.70 18.90
C SER A 36 -6.64 -0.74 18.43
N GLY A 37 -6.87 -1.08 17.16
CA GLY A 37 -8.22 -1.31 16.64
C GLY A 37 -8.91 -2.47 17.34
N LEU A 38 -8.20 -3.57 17.61
CA LEU A 38 -8.74 -4.71 18.35
C LEU A 38 -9.23 -4.29 19.74
N THR A 39 -8.38 -3.62 20.51
CA THR A 39 -8.71 -3.25 21.89
C THR A 39 -9.84 -2.24 21.97
N TRP A 40 -9.90 -1.29 21.03
CA TRP A 40 -10.92 -0.23 21.04
C TRP A 40 -12.29 -0.70 20.52
N PHE A 41 -12.34 -1.41 19.39
CA PHE A 41 -13.61 -1.80 18.77
C PHE A 41 -14.22 -3.03 19.43
N TYR A 42 -13.39 -4.02 19.78
CA TYR A 42 -13.90 -5.29 20.31
C TYR A 42 -14.03 -5.26 21.83
N GLY A 43 -13.29 -4.41 22.55
CA GLY A 43 -13.39 -4.30 24.01
C GLY A 43 -14.82 -4.10 24.54
N PRO A 44 -15.59 -3.12 24.03
CA PRO A 44 -16.97 -2.88 24.47
C PRO A 44 -17.99 -3.87 23.88
N GLN A 45 -17.87 -4.22 22.59
CA GLN A 45 -18.85 -5.09 21.91
C GLN A 45 -18.74 -6.56 22.33
N LEU A 46 -17.53 -7.03 22.65
CA LEU A 46 -17.36 -8.33 23.26
C LEU A 46 -18.10 -8.34 24.60
N ARG A 47 -17.98 -7.27 25.41
CA ARG A 47 -18.57 -7.13 26.76
C ARG A 47 -20.08 -7.34 26.82
N ASP A 48 -20.81 -6.99 25.78
CA ASP A 48 -22.28 -7.12 25.74
C ASP A 48 -22.79 -8.41 25.07
N ARG A 49 -21.97 -9.11 24.26
CA ARG A 49 -22.36 -10.39 23.62
C ARG A 49 -22.01 -11.66 24.44
N PHE A 50 -21.57 -11.51 25.70
CA PHE A 50 -21.03 -12.55 26.58
C PHE A 50 -22.00 -13.66 27.07
N HIS A 51 -23.10 -13.94 26.37
CA HIS A 51 -24.00 -15.05 26.74
C HIS A 51 -23.81 -16.36 25.96
N GLN A 52 -22.90 -16.44 24.98
CA GLN A 52 -22.58 -17.70 24.28
C GLN A 52 -21.08 -18.06 24.34
N PRO A 53 -20.68 -19.16 25.01
CA PRO A 53 -19.29 -19.47 25.32
C PRO A 53 -18.46 -20.07 24.17
N THR A 54 -19.09 -20.60 23.11
CA THR A 54 -18.38 -21.39 22.07
C THR A 54 -17.77 -20.57 20.94
N ASN A 55 -18.32 -19.41 20.60
CA ASN A 55 -17.75 -18.52 19.57
C ASN A 55 -16.62 -17.62 20.09
N LEU A 56 -16.38 -17.67 21.41
CA LEU A 56 -15.53 -16.77 22.17
C LEU A 56 -14.03 -17.06 21.95
N LEU A 57 -13.67 -18.34 22.00
CA LEU A 57 -12.28 -18.77 21.92
C LEU A 57 -11.72 -18.64 20.50
N VAL A 58 -12.57 -18.84 19.49
CA VAL A 58 -12.16 -18.74 18.09
C VAL A 58 -11.85 -17.29 17.75
N PHE A 59 -12.72 -16.32 18.05
CA PHE A 59 -12.45 -14.93 17.65
C PHE A 59 -11.35 -14.26 18.45
N ASP A 60 -11.32 -14.45 19.77
CA ASP A 60 -10.33 -13.81 20.64
C ASP A 60 -8.91 -14.36 20.40
N ALA A 61 -8.78 -15.63 20.03
CA ALA A 61 -7.47 -16.22 19.69
C ALA A 61 -7.12 -16.11 18.20
N VAL A 62 -8.06 -16.33 17.27
CA VAL A 62 -7.76 -16.39 15.83
C VAL A 62 -7.48 -15.01 15.25
N LEU A 63 -8.20 -13.97 15.67
CA LEU A 63 -8.03 -12.62 15.11
C LEU A 63 -6.60 -12.06 15.34
N PRO A 64 -6.02 -12.07 16.57
CA PRO A 64 -4.64 -11.61 16.77
C PRO A 64 -3.64 -12.50 16.04
N ILE A 65 -3.87 -13.81 15.94
CA ILE A 65 -3.02 -14.73 15.16
C ILE A 65 -3.02 -14.35 13.68
N VAL A 66 -4.20 -14.05 13.10
CA VAL A 66 -4.32 -13.61 11.70
C VAL A 66 -3.61 -12.27 11.49
N CYS A 67 -3.75 -11.32 12.41
CA CYS A 67 -3.01 -10.05 12.35
C CYS A 67 -1.50 -10.26 12.40
N LEU A 68 -1.00 -11.09 13.31
CA LEU A 68 0.42 -11.43 13.41
C LEU A 68 0.92 -12.14 12.15
N LEU A 69 0.12 -13.03 11.57
CA LEU A 69 0.42 -13.67 10.29
C LEU A 69 0.54 -12.64 9.16
N ILE A 70 -0.35 -11.65 9.09
CA ILE A 70 -0.28 -10.58 8.07
C ILE A 70 0.97 -9.71 8.27
N VAL A 71 1.29 -9.32 9.51
CA VAL A 71 2.51 -8.57 9.83
C VAL A 71 3.75 -9.35 9.45
N TYR A 72 3.81 -10.63 9.81
CA TYR A 72 4.88 -11.53 9.43
C TYR A 72 4.99 -11.68 7.91
N TRP A 73 3.85 -11.82 7.23
CA TRP A 73 3.81 -11.94 5.77
C TRP A 73 4.33 -10.68 5.09
N LEU A 74 3.91 -9.49 5.54
CA LEU A 74 4.43 -8.19 5.09
C LEU A 74 5.94 -8.06 5.33
N TRP A 75 6.41 -8.54 6.48
CA TRP A 75 7.84 -8.55 6.82
C TRP A 75 8.66 -9.43 5.87
N CYS A 76 8.17 -10.63 5.56
CA CYS A 76 8.79 -11.52 4.59
C CYS A 76 8.71 -10.96 3.16
N LEU A 77 7.59 -10.30 2.82
CA LEU A 77 7.39 -9.69 1.51
C LEU A 77 8.34 -8.52 1.28
N ALA A 78 8.82 -7.85 2.33
CA ALA A 78 9.72 -6.70 2.21
C ALA A 78 10.92 -6.98 1.30
N GLY A 79 11.61 -8.11 1.49
CA GLY A 79 12.76 -8.47 0.66
C GLY A 79 12.39 -8.88 -0.77
N TRP A 80 11.22 -9.48 -0.98
CA TRP A 80 10.75 -9.83 -2.33
C TRP A 80 10.33 -8.59 -3.13
N VAL A 81 9.59 -7.70 -2.47
CA VAL A 81 9.17 -6.42 -3.01
C VAL A 81 10.38 -5.55 -3.32
N ALA A 82 11.34 -5.43 -2.40
CA ALA A 82 12.54 -4.64 -2.63
C ALA A 82 13.27 -5.10 -3.90
N ARG A 83 13.41 -6.42 -4.09
CA ARG A 83 13.98 -7.02 -5.32
C ARG A 83 13.15 -6.78 -6.57
N ARG A 84 11.80 -6.80 -6.47
CA ARG A 84 10.89 -6.50 -7.58
C ARG A 84 10.98 -5.04 -8.03
N VAL A 85 11.11 -4.12 -7.08
CA VAL A 85 11.26 -2.69 -7.34
C VAL A 85 12.64 -2.40 -7.94
N THR A 86 13.70 -3.00 -7.39
CA THR A 86 15.09 -2.76 -7.85
C THR A 86 15.51 -3.64 -9.03
N LYS A 87 14.68 -4.59 -9.48
CA LYS A 87 15.02 -5.57 -10.55
C LYS A 87 16.35 -6.34 -10.30
N GLY A 88 16.77 -6.48 -9.04
CA GLY A 88 18.04 -7.12 -8.71
C GLY A 88 19.29 -6.28 -9.02
N HIS A 89 19.16 -4.98 -9.30
CA HIS A 89 20.30 -4.07 -9.22
C HIS A 89 20.69 -3.88 -7.75
N ASN A 90 21.59 -4.74 -7.26
CA ASN A 90 22.34 -4.57 -6.01
C ASN A 90 23.47 -3.55 -6.19
N ALA A 91 23.26 -2.52 -7.02
CA ALA A 91 24.23 -1.46 -7.17
C ALA A 91 24.14 -0.57 -5.92
N ALA A 92 25.28 -0.38 -5.24
CA ALA A 92 25.46 0.67 -4.25
C ALA A 92 24.84 1.97 -4.80
N LEU A 93 23.99 2.64 -4.02
CA LEU A 93 23.39 3.92 -4.42
C LEU A 93 24.50 4.95 -4.61
N SER A 94 25.06 5.03 -5.80
CA SER A 94 25.45 6.33 -6.32
C SER A 94 24.15 7.00 -6.72
N ALA A 95 23.77 8.08 -6.01
CA ALA A 95 22.57 8.87 -6.30
C ALA A 95 22.48 9.30 -7.79
N THR A 96 23.61 9.25 -8.49
CA THR A 96 23.77 9.55 -9.92
C THR A 96 23.14 8.52 -10.88
N GLN A 97 22.78 7.31 -10.41
CA GLN A 97 22.22 6.24 -11.28
C GLN A 97 20.72 5.98 -11.12
N LEU A 98 20.01 6.68 -10.21
CA LEU A 98 18.57 6.48 -10.09
C LEU A 98 17.82 7.09 -11.27
N THR A 99 17.12 6.26 -12.03
CA THR A 99 16.27 6.77 -13.10
C THR A 99 14.99 7.39 -12.51
N LEU A 100 14.50 8.47 -13.14
CA LEU A 100 13.22 9.10 -12.80
C LEU A 100 12.06 8.09 -12.78
N LEU A 101 12.14 7.06 -13.65
CA LEU A 101 11.19 5.97 -13.73
C LEU A 101 11.16 5.11 -12.46
N ASP A 102 12.33 4.81 -11.90
CA ASP A 102 12.42 3.99 -10.69
C ASP A 102 11.87 4.76 -9.48
N LEU A 103 12.13 6.08 -9.41
CA LEU A 103 11.58 6.93 -8.36
C LEU A 103 10.04 7.01 -8.42
N TYR A 104 9.46 7.25 -9.59
CA TYR A 104 8.00 7.27 -9.74
C TYR A 104 7.36 5.90 -9.51
N SER A 105 7.98 4.83 -10.02
CA SER A 105 7.50 3.47 -9.79
C SER A 105 7.50 3.12 -8.31
N PHE A 106 8.54 3.54 -7.59
CA PHE A 106 8.64 3.39 -6.15
C PHE A 106 7.57 4.19 -5.41
N GLY A 107 7.35 5.45 -5.78
CA GLY A 107 6.28 6.28 -5.19
C GLY A 107 4.89 5.66 -5.36
N PHE A 108 4.55 5.21 -6.58
CA PHE A 108 3.27 4.52 -6.83
C PHE A 108 3.14 3.22 -6.03
N PHE A 109 4.23 2.45 -5.94
CA PHE A 109 4.25 1.21 -5.16
C PHE A 109 4.00 1.49 -3.67
N LEU A 110 4.74 2.44 -3.09
CA LEU A 110 4.66 2.74 -1.66
C LEU A 110 3.31 3.33 -1.27
N VAL A 111 2.80 4.29 -2.06
CA VAL A 111 1.46 4.86 -1.86
C VAL A 111 0.39 3.78 -2.03
N GLY A 112 0.50 2.95 -3.07
CA GLY A 112 -0.44 1.86 -3.29
C GLY A 112 -0.47 0.86 -2.13
N LEU A 113 0.70 0.49 -1.64
CA LEU A 113 0.85 -0.45 -0.53
C LEU A 113 0.28 0.14 0.77
N TYR A 114 0.62 1.39 1.09
CA TYR A 114 0.07 2.10 2.24
C TYR A 114 -1.46 2.15 2.20
N VAL A 115 -2.04 2.55 1.06
CA VAL A 115 -3.50 2.62 0.88
C VAL A 115 -4.13 1.23 1.01
N ALA A 116 -3.53 0.19 0.41
CA ALA A 116 -4.06 -1.16 0.50
C ALA A 116 -4.05 -1.68 1.94
N VAL A 117 -2.92 -1.56 2.63
CA VAL A 117 -2.71 -2.05 4.00
C VAL A 117 -3.64 -1.34 4.99
N THR A 118 -3.72 0.00 4.93
CA THR A 118 -4.56 0.80 5.83
C THR A 118 -6.06 0.57 5.65
N ASN A 119 -6.51 0.18 4.45
CA ASN A 119 -7.93 -0.05 4.17
C ASN A 119 -8.31 -1.54 4.23
N PHE A 120 -7.34 -2.46 4.35
CA PHE A 120 -7.59 -3.90 4.42
C PHE A 120 -8.41 -4.29 5.66
N GLY A 121 -7.94 -3.87 6.85
CA GLY A 121 -8.63 -4.13 8.12
C GLY A 121 -10.07 -3.58 8.13
N PRO A 122 -10.28 -2.28 7.89
CA PRO A 122 -11.63 -1.71 7.78
C PRO A 122 -12.52 -2.42 6.76
N SER A 123 -11.98 -2.81 5.59
CA SER A 123 -12.75 -3.55 4.58
C SER A 123 -13.23 -4.90 5.11
N LEU A 124 -12.38 -5.65 5.82
CA LEU A 124 -12.76 -6.94 6.43
C LEU A 124 -13.78 -6.75 7.55
N THR A 125 -13.58 -5.75 8.42
CA THR A 125 -14.52 -5.44 9.52
C THR A 125 -15.90 -5.10 8.97
N TRP A 126 -15.98 -4.20 7.98
CA TRP A 126 -17.24 -3.81 7.36
C TRP A 126 -17.86 -4.96 6.57
N LEU A 127 -17.06 -5.77 5.87
CA LEU A 127 -17.56 -6.94 5.15
C LEU A 127 -18.21 -7.94 6.10
N HIS A 128 -17.54 -8.23 7.22
CA HIS A 128 -18.09 -9.10 8.26
C HIS A 128 -19.36 -8.50 8.90
N TYR A 129 -19.36 -7.20 9.20
CA TYR A 129 -20.54 -6.51 9.74
C TYR A 129 -21.74 -6.63 8.79
N THR A 130 -21.55 -6.33 7.50
CA THR A 130 -22.58 -6.45 6.48
C THR A 130 -23.09 -7.89 6.33
N LEU A 131 -22.21 -8.88 6.28
CA LEU A 131 -22.60 -10.30 6.15
C LEU A 131 -23.37 -10.82 7.39
N SER A 132 -22.99 -10.36 8.59
CA SER A 132 -23.66 -10.77 9.82
C SER A 132 -25.03 -10.12 10.03
N HIS A 133 -25.25 -8.90 9.54
CA HIS A 133 -26.53 -8.21 9.67
C HIS A 133 -27.51 -8.52 8.53
N SER A 134 -27.01 -8.77 7.32
CA SER A 134 -27.85 -9.13 6.16
C SER A 134 -28.53 -10.50 6.29
N SER A 135 -28.04 -11.39 7.15
CA SER A 135 -28.69 -12.67 7.45
C SER A 135 -29.82 -12.57 8.50
N THR A 136 -29.90 -11.45 9.23
CA THR A 136 -30.79 -11.32 10.40
C THR A 136 -32.07 -10.53 10.10
N GLU A 137 -32.03 -9.58 9.17
CA GLU A 137 -33.21 -8.74 8.84
C GLU A 137 -33.60 -8.86 7.37
N GLY A 138 -34.77 -9.44 7.10
CA GLY A 138 -35.32 -9.61 5.74
C GLY A 138 -35.78 -8.31 5.05
N ARG A 139 -35.46 -7.14 5.61
CA ARG A 139 -35.79 -5.82 5.05
C ARG A 139 -34.61 -4.87 5.18
N LEU A 140 -34.25 -4.23 4.07
CA LEU A 140 -33.24 -3.17 4.04
C LEU A 140 -33.75 -1.94 4.80
N THR A 141 -33.15 -1.66 5.95
CA THR A 141 -33.38 -0.40 6.66
C THR A 141 -32.48 0.70 6.07
N PRO A 142 -32.87 1.99 6.09
CA PRO A 142 -32.04 3.08 5.57
C PRO A 142 -30.67 3.20 6.28
N GLN A 143 -30.53 2.60 7.46
CA GLN A 143 -29.26 2.50 8.17
C GLN A 143 -28.29 1.54 7.48
N GLN A 144 -28.80 0.42 6.93
CA GLN A 144 -28.00 -0.53 6.16
C GLN A 144 -27.46 0.06 4.85
N GLU A 145 -28.16 1.01 4.20
CA GLU A 145 -27.67 1.70 3.00
C GLU A 145 -26.37 2.49 3.28
N GLY A 146 -26.28 3.13 4.44
CA GLY A 146 -25.07 3.83 4.90
C GLY A 146 -23.89 2.88 5.15
N ASP A 147 -24.18 1.66 5.60
CA ASP A 147 -23.17 0.63 5.86
C ASP A 147 -22.59 0.07 4.57
N PHE A 148 -23.42 -0.18 3.55
CA PHE A 148 -22.94 -0.60 2.22
C PHE A 148 -22.08 0.46 1.55
N TYR A 149 -22.45 1.73 1.66
CA TYR A 149 -21.63 2.82 1.13
C TYR A 149 -20.25 2.87 1.82
N THR A 150 -20.23 2.66 3.13
CA THR A 150 -19.00 2.64 3.91
C THR A 150 -18.12 1.45 3.53
N LEU A 151 -18.69 0.25 3.40
CA LEU A 151 -17.99 -0.93 2.88
C LEU A 151 -17.42 -0.66 1.49
N PHE A 152 -18.24 -0.16 0.56
CA PHE A 152 -17.82 0.16 -0.80
C PHE A 152 -16.67 1.16 -0.83
N LYS A 153 -16.72 2.21 0.00
CA LYS A 153 -15.66 3.21 0.14
C LYS A 153 -14.32 2.58 0.54
N TYR A 154 -14.30 1.67 1.51
CA TYR A 154 -13.08 0.98 1.91
C TYR A 154 -12.61 -0.01 0.84
N LEU A 155 -13.52 -0.73 0.20
CA LEU A 155 -13.23 -1.71 -0.84
C LEU A 155 -12.62 -1.05 -2.09
N VAL A 156 -13.17 0.09 -2.52
CA VAL A 156 -12.62 0.87 -3.65
C VAL A 156 -11.21 1.33 -3.34
N LYS A 157 -10.96 1.87 -2.14
CA LYS A 157 -9.61 2.27 -1.73
C LYS A 157 -8.64 1.09 -1.74
N LEU A 158 -9.06 -0.07 -1.25
CA LEU A 158 -8.26 -1.29 -1.26
C LEU A 158 -7.90 -1.70 -2.70
N ILE A 159 -8.89 -1.74 -3.60
CA ILE A 159 -8.68 -2.05 -5.02
C ILE A 159 -7.74 -1.05 -5.69
N VAL A 160 -7.92 0.24 -5.43
CA VAL A 160 -7.05 1.29 -5.97
C VAL A 160 -5.62 1.13 -5.46
N GLY A 161 -5.44 0.86 -4.16
CA GLY A 161 -4.13 0.59 -3.57
C GLY A 161 -3.43 -0.62 -4.22
N LEU A 162 -4.16 -1.74 -4.38
CA LEU A 162 -3.67 -2.92 -5.08
C LEU A 162 -3.33 -2.64 -6.55
N ALA A 163 -4.18 -1.89 -7.25
CA ALA A 163 -3.95 -1.52 -8.64
C ALA A 163 -2.69 -0.66 -8.80
N LEU A 164 -2.41 0.24 -7.86
CA LEU A 164 -1.20 1.05 -7.79
C LEU A 164 0.05 0.19 -7.55
N VAL A 165 -0.02 -0.78 -6.63
CA VAL A 165 1.07 -1.74 -6.37
C VAL A 165 1.40 -2.56 -7.62
N LEU A 166 0.38 -3.08 -8.30
CA LEU A 166 0.55 -3.98 -9.44
C LEU A 166 0.91 -3.23 -10.74
N ASN A 167 0.36 -2.04 -10.95
CA ASN A 167 0.52 -1.27 -12.18
C ASN A 167 1.42 -0.03 -12.03
N GLY A 168 2.01 0.22 -10.87
CA GLY A 168 2.78 1.45 -10.58
C GLY A 168 3.87 1.74 -11.62
N ARG A 169 4.56 0.70 -12.09
CA ARG A 169 5.56 0.84 -13.16
C ARG A 169 4.96 1.24 -14.51
N LYS A 170 3.83 0.64 -14.90
CA LYS A 170 3.12 1.00 -16.14
C LYS A 170 2.61 2.44 -16.07
N LEU A 171 2.13 2.86 -14.91
CA LEU A 171 1.69 4.23 -14.65
C LEU A 171 2.88 5.21 -14.72
N ALA A 172 4.00 4.89 -14.09
CA ALA A 172 5.23 5.68 -14.16
C ALA A 172 5.73 5.83 -15.60
N THR A 173 5.74 4.75 -16.39
CA THR A 173 6.11 4.82 -17.81
C THR A 173 5.15 5.70 -18.62
N LYS A 174 3.84 5.61 -18.38
CA LYS A 174 2.85 6.49 -19.03
C LYS A 174 3.06 7.96 -18.64
N LEU A 175 3.39 8.23 -17.38
CA LEU A 175 3.63 9.58 -16.87
C LEU A 175 4.85 10.21 -17.54
N ILE A 176 5.96 9.48 -17.58
CA ILE A 176 7.22 9.91 -18.20
C ILE A 176 7.04 10.12 -19.70
N LYS A 177 6.31 9.22 -20.38
CA LYS A 177 6.01 9.37 -21.82
C LYS A 177 5.22 10.64 -22.10
N ARG A 178 4.31 11.06 -21.20
CA ARG A 178 3.57 12.33 -21.33
C ARG A 178 4.43 13.55 -21.02
N TYR A 179 5.35 13.43 -20.06
CA TYR A 179 6.27 14.51 -19.70
C TYR A 179 7.28 14.81 -20.82
N HIS A 180 7.77 13.78 -21.51
CA HIS A 180 8.67 13.93 -22.67
C HIS A 180 7.95 14.03 -24.01
N ALA A 181 6.60 13.98 -24.05
CA ALA A 181 5.88 14.29 -25.27
C ALA A 181 6.09 15.78 -25.56
N PRO A 182 6.75 16.15 -26.67
CA PRO A 182 6.94 17.55 -27.02
C PRO A 182 5.56 18.20 -27.07
N ALA A 183 5.38 19.28 -26.30
CA ALA A 183 4.18 20.09 -26.35
C ALA A 183 3.87 20.33 -27.83
N ALA A 184 2.77 19.75 -28.32
CA ALA A 184 2.38 19.86 -29.70
C ALA A 184 2.37 21.35 -30.04
N LYS A 185 3.27 21.76 -30.94
CA LYS A 185 3.32 23.13 -31.46
C LYS A 185 1.88 23.52 -31.81
N PRO A 186 1.34 24.62 -31.27
CA PRO A 186 0.03 25.08 -31.68
C PRO A 186 0.08 25.30 -33.20
N SER A 187 -0.67 24.47 -33.91
CA SER A 187 -0.89 24.58 -35.35
C SER A 187 -1.71 25.85 -35.57
N GLY A 188 -1.02 26.97 -35.72
CA GLY A 188 -1.63 28.29 -35.82
C GLY A 188 -0.64 29.37 -36.21
N GLU A 189 0.36 29.04 -37.03
CA GLU A 189 1.12 30.03 -37.77
C GLU A 189 0.64 29.95 -39.22
N ASN A 190 -0.47 30.63 -39.50
CA ASN A 190 -0.85 31.00 -40.86
C ASN A 190 0.29 31.85 -41.41
N GLN A 191 1.21 31.21 -42.12
CA GLN A 191 2.03 31.88 -43.12
C GLN A 191 1.10 32.34 -44.24
N ASP A 192 0.46 33.49 -44.04
CA ASP A 192 -0.06 34.28 -45.15
C ASP A 192 1.17 34.75 -45.95
N THR A 193 1.42 34.00 -47.02
CA THR A 193 2.43 34.26 -48.03
C THR A 193 2.23 35.63 -48.64
N VAL A 194 3.19 36.51 -48.38
CA VAL A 194 3.46 37.73 -49.17
C VAL A 194 3.72 37.31 -50.62
N ASN A 195 2.88 37.77 -51.54
CA ASN A 195 3.10 37.66 -52.98
C ASN A 195 3.66 39.02 -53.47
N PRO A 196 4.94 39.11 -53.90
CA PRO A 196 5.45 40.31 -54.52
C PRO A 196 5.15 40.30 -56.03
N ALA A 197 4.40 41.31 -56.49
CA ALA A 197 4.36 41.75 -57.88
C ALA A 197 4.66 43.25 -57.93
#